data_AF-A0A349HJG4-F1
#
_entry.id   AF-A0A349HJG4-F1
#
_cell.length_a   1.000
_cell.length_b   1.000
_cell.length_c   1.000
_cell.angle_alpha   90.00
_cell.angle_beta   90.00
_cell.angle_gamma   90.00
#
_symmetry.space_group_name_H-M   'P 1'
#
loop_
_entity.id
_entity.type
_entity.pdbx_description
1 polymer ?
#
loop_
_entity_poly.entity_id
_entity_poly.type
_entity_poly.pdbx_seq_one_letter_code
_entity_poly.pdbx_strand_id
1 'polypeptide(L)'
;MKCKVCKAKAVAALPSHNAAFCKEHFNSFFMKQIAQGIKRRNLLERDDKVLVALSGGKDSLGLMYALAELGYNVTGLHIDLGIFESSIKARSVVEDFCKSKGYPLRVVELEKEGVPMPLIKKHIRRPICAICGKFKRHYFNKVAIEEGYTALATGHNLDDEIARLFA
;
A
#
# COMPACT_ATOMS: atom_id res chain seq x y z
N MET A 1 11.43 6.99 -28.59
CA MET A 1 12.42 6.74 -27.51
C MET A 1 12.68 5.23 -27.39
N LYS A 2 13.93 4.80 -27.19
CA LYS A 2 14.31 3.38 -27.11
C LYS A 2 14.57 2.97 -25.65
N CYS A 3 14.30 1.71 -25.32
CA CYS A 3 14.62 1.13 -24.03
C CYS A 3 16.14 1.19 -23.79
N LYS A 4 16.56 1.65 -22.61
CA LYS A 4 17.96 1.79 -22.22
C LYS A 4 18.72 0.45 -22.29
N VAL A 5 18.03 -0.63 -21.91
CA VAL A 5 18.59 -2.00 -21.82
C VAL A 5 18.58 -2.68 -23.19
N CYS A 6 17.41 -3.00 -23.76
CA CYS A 6 17.31 -3.82 -24.98
C CYS A 6 17.11 -3.04 -26.30
N LYS A 7 17.08 -1.70 -26.26
CA LYS A 7 16.87 -0.82 -27.43
C LYS A 7 15.53 -0.96 -28.16
N ALA A 8 14.61 -1.83 -27.71
CA ALA A 8 13.22 -1.90 -28.20
C ALA A 8 12.43 -0.60 -27.93
N LYS A 9 11.20 -0.49 -28.44
CA LYS A 9 10.34 0.67 -28.18
C LYS A 9 10.08 0.82 -26.67
N ALA A 10 10.42 1.99 -26.12
CA ALA A 10 10.13 2.29 -24.72
C ALA A 10 8.64 2.63 -24.53
N VAL A 11 8.08 2.25 -23.39
CA VAL A 11 6.70 2.56 -22.96
C VAL A 11 6.68 3.48 -21.74
N ALA A 12 7.78 3.58 -21.00
CA ALA A 12 7.93 4.46 -19.85
C ALA A 12 9.22 5.26 -19.98
N ALA A 13 9.14 6.59 -19.84
CA ALA A 13 10.28 7.49 -19.75
C ALA A 13 10.45 7.94 -18.30
N LEU A 14 11.69 7.95 -17.81
CA LEU A 14 12.06 8.40 -16.47
C LEU A 14 13.12 9.51 -16.60
N PRO A 15 12.71 10.78 -16.81
CA PRO A 15 13.63 11.90 -16.98
C PRO A 15 14.59 12.08 -15.80
N SER A 16 14.10 11.93 -14.57
CA SER A 16 14.93 12.00 -13.35
C SER A 16 16.06 10.98 -13.29
N HIS A 17 15.99 9.93 -14.13
CA HIS A 17 16.98 8.86 -14.21
C HIS A 17 17.73 8.84 -15.56
N ASN A 18 17.48 9.84 -16.41
CA ASN A 18 18.01 9.90 -17.78
C ASN A 18 17.85 8.55 -18.51
N ALA A 19 16.65 7.97 -18.43
CA ALA A 19 16.38 6.62 -18.90
C ALA A 19 14.97 6.45 -19.46
N ALA A 20 14.78 5.44 -20.29
CA ALA A 20 13.48 4.98 -20.74
C ALA A 20 13.50 3.47 -20.88
N PHE A 21 12.36 2.82 -20.67
CA PHE A 21 12.27 1.36 -20.58
C PHE A 21 11.09 0.82 -21.38
N CYS A 22 11.25 -0.37 -21.98
CA CYS A 22 10.10 -1.17 -22.40
C CYS A 22 9.42 -1.76 -21.15
N LYS A 23 8.26 -2.39 -21.32
CA LYS A 23 7.44 -2.90 -20.21
C LYS A 23 8.22 -3.81 -19.26
N GLU A 24 8.92 -4.80 -19.79
CA GLU A 24 9.69 -5.77 -18.99
C GLU A 24 10.83 -5.12 -18.20
N HIS A 25 11.63 -4.27 -18.86
CA HIS A 25 12.74 -3.60 -18.21
C HIS A 25 12.28 -2.52 -17.24
N PHE A 26 11.11 -1.91 -17.44
CA PHE A 26 10.52 -1.00 -16.47
C PHE A 26 10.12 -1.76 -15.21
N ASN A 27 9.44 -2.90 -15.35
CA ASN A 27 9.07 -3.75 -14.21
C ASN A 27 10.32 -4.24 -13.45
N SER A 28 11.34 -4.74 -14.16
CA SER A 28 12.60 -5.15 -13.54
C SER A 28 13.29 -3.98 -12.82
N PHE A 29 13.28 -2.78 -13.42
CA PHE A 29 13.82 -1.57 -12.80
C PHE A 29 13.06 -1.21 -11.52
N PHE A 30 11.73 -1.18 -11.57
CA PHE A 30 10.86 -0.86 -10.44
C PHE A 30 11.08 -1.82 -9.26
N MET A 31 11.06 -3.13 -9.54
CA MET A 31 11.30 -4.16 -8.53
C MET A 31 12.69 -4.05 -7.90
N LYS A 32 13.72 -3.74 -8.70
CA LYS A 32 15.07 -3.48 -8.20
C LYS A 32 15.14 -2.25 -7.31
N GLN A 33 14.43 -1.17 -7.64
CA GLN A 33 14.39 0.04 -6.80
C GLN A 33 13.80 -0.25 -5.42
N ILE A 34 12.71 -1.03 -5.35
CA ILE A 34 12.10 -1.43 -4.08
C ILE A 34 13.05 -2.29 -3.26
N ALA A 35 13.63 -3.34 -3.85
CA ALA A 35 14.57 -4.23 -3.18
C ALA A 35 15.81 -3.48 -2.64
N GLN A 36 16.35 -2.56 -3.44
CA GLN A 36 17.46 -1.70 -3.03
C GLN A 36 17.06 -0.72 -1.91
N GLY A 37 15.86 -0.15 -1.99
CA GLY A 37 15.33 0.74 -0.96
C GLY A 37 15.23 0.05 0.40
N ILE A 38 14.63 -1.15 0.42
CA ILE A 38 14.51 -2.00 1.62
C ILE A 38 15.90 -2.31 2.19
N LYS A 39 16.81 -2.83 1.36
CA LYS A 39 18.16 -3.20 1.79
C LYS A 39 18.97 -2.02 2.32
N ARG A 40 18.95 -0.88 1.62
CA ARG A 40 19.76 0.30 1.98
C ARG A 40 19.34 0.93 3.30
N ARG A 41 18.06 0.78 3.66
CA ARG A 41 17.48 1.38 4.87
C ARG A 41 17.18 0.36 5.97
N ASN A 42 17.53 -0.91 5.75
CA ASN A 42 17.21 -2.03 6.66
C ASN A 42 15.73 -2.04 7.07
N LEU A 43 14.82 -1.92 6.11
CA LEU A 43 13.39 -1.78 6.40
C LEU A 43 12.70 -3.10 6.75
N LEU A 44 13.15 -4.20 6.15
CA LEU A 44 12.56 -5.53 6.28
C LEU A 44 13.66 -6.60 6.22
N GLU A 45 13.48 -7.65 7.00
CA GLU A 45 14.25 -8.89 6.99
C GLU A 45 13.46 -10.01 6.29
N ARG A 46 14.09 -11.17 6.06
CA ARG A 46 13.48 -12.25 5.26
C ARG A 46 12.46 -13.09 6.03
N ASP A 47 12.62 -13.15 7.34
CA ASP A 47 11.78 -13.82 8.30
C ASP A 47 10.63 -12.92 8.83
N ASP A 48 10.61 -11.64 8.43
CA ASP A 48 9.53 -10.74 8.81
C ASP A 48 8.17 -11.22 8.35
N LYS A 49 7.19 -11.15 9.26
CA LYS A 49 5.76 -11.25 8.95
C LYS A 49 5.25 -9.84 8.65
N VAL A 50 5.10 -9.52 7.38
CA VAL A 50 4.82 -8.16 6.91
C VAL A 50 3.32 -7.96 6.70
N LEU A 51 2.74 -7.05 7.46
CA LEU A 51 1.37 -6.57 7.26
C LEU A 51 1.38 -5.39 6.29
N VAL A 52 0.67 -5.47 5.17
CA VAL A 52 0.63 -4.42 4.15
C VAL A 52 -0.73 -3.71 4.19
N ALA A 53 -0.76 -2.42 4.52
CA ALA A 53 -2.00 -1.66 4.58
C ALA A 53 -2.53 -1.33 3.16
N LEU A 54 -3.68 -1.92 2.79
CA LEU A 54 -4.30 -1.83 1.47
C LEU A 54 -5.50 -0.88 1.48
N SER A 55 -5.43 0.19 0.68
CA SER A 55 -6.53 1.14 0.50
C SER A 55 -7.40 0.85 -0.72
N GLY A 56 -6.97 -0.06 -1.60
CA GLY A 56 -7.52 -0.25 -2.94
C GLY A 56 -6.86 0.65 -3.99
N GLY A 57 -6.00 1.58 -3.58
CA GLY A 57 -5.23 2.44 -4.47
C GLY A 57 -3.97 1.77 -5.03
N LYS A 58 -3.55 2.22 -6.22
CA LYS A 58 -2.40 1.70 -6.98
C LYS A 58 -1.13 1.55 -6.15
N ASP A 59 -0.85 2.47 -5.23
CA ASP A 59 0.41 2.51 -4.49
C ASP A 59 0.48 1.37 -3.45
N SER A 60 -0.60 1.17 -2.69
CA SER A 60 -0.68 0.06 -1.73
C SER A 60 -0.76 -1.33 -2.39
N LEU A 61 -1.50 -1.46 -3.50
CA LEU A 61 -1.59 -2.72 -4.25
C LEU A 61 -0.27 -3.04 -4.95
N GLY A 62 0.39 -2.02 -5.52
CA GLY A 62 1.71 -2.14 -6.13
C GLY A 62 2.78 -2.54 -5.11
N LEU A 63 2.73 -2.00 -3.89
CA LEU A 63 3.62 -2.40 -2.81
C LEU A 63 3.40 -3.87 -2.40
N MET A 64 2.15 -4.29 -2.19
CA MET A 64 1.82 -5.68 -1.87
C MET A 64 2.33 -6.64 -2.94
N TYR A 65 2.07 -6.31 -4.21
CA TYR A 65 2.59 -7.08 -5.34
C TYR A 65 4.11 -7.17 -5.30
N ALA A 66 4.80 -6.04 -5.15
CA ALA A 66 6.26 -6.02 -5.16
C ALA A 66 6.88 -6.80 -4.00
N LEU A 67 6.36 -6.67 -2.78
CA LEU A 67 6.88 -7.41 -1.63
C LEU A 67 6.65 -8.92 -1.77
N ALA A 68 5.48 -9.34 -2.25
CA ALA A 68 5.20 -10.75 -2.53
C ALA A 68 6.16 -11.33 -3.59
N GLU A 69 6.34 -10.65 -4.72
CA GLU A 69 7.23 -11.09 -5.81
C GLU A 69 8.71 -11.07 -5.41
N LEU A 70 9.11 -10.23 -4.45
CA LEU A 70 10.44 -10.26 -3.86
C LEU A 70 10.62 -11.40 -2.84
N GLY A 71 9.57 -12.15 -2.52
CA GLY A 71 9.59 -13.31 -1.63
C GLY A 71 9.44 -12.99 -0.15
N TYR A 72 8.86 -11.84 0.22
CA TYR A 72 8.52 -11.55 1.61
C TYR A 72 7.22 -12.25 2.03
N ASN A 73 7.12 -12.63 3.31
CA ASN A 73 5.90 -13.17 3.89
C ASN A 73 4.92 -12.03 4.17
N VAL A 74 3.99 -11.80 3.23
CA VAL A 74 3.07 -10.65 3.27
C VAL A 74 1.63 -11.07 3.54
N THR A 75 0.92 -10.27 4.33
CA THR A 75 -0.53 -10.32 4.47
C THR A 75 -1.12 -8.93 4.26
N GLY A 76 -2.17 -8.83 3.45
CA GLY A 76 -2.89 -7.57 3.24
C GLY A 76 -3.77 -7.21 4.43
N LEU A 77 -3.85 -5.94 4.79
CA LEU A 77 -4.80 -5.39 5.76
C LEU A 77 -5.65 -4.31 5.09
N HIS A 78 -6.97 -4.52 5.03
CA HIS A 78 -7.92 -3.49 4.65
C HIS A 78 -8.71 -3.01 5.87
N ILE A 79 -8.83 -1.68 6.04
CA ILE A 79 -9.71 -1.08 7.04
C ILE A 79 -10.92 -0.52 6.30
N ASP A 80 -12.04 -1.23 6.41
CA ASP A 80 -13.31 -0.75 5.89
C ASP A 80 -13.88 0.30 6.85
N LEU A 81 -13.92 1.54 6.36
CA LEU A 81 -14.32 2.71 7.13
C LEU A 81 -15.84 2.87 7.29
N GLY A 82 -16.65 2.02 6.63
CA GLY A 82 -18.11 2.16 6.58
C GLY A 82 -18.61 3.41 5.86
N ILE A 83 -17.85 3.96 4.90
CA ILE A 83 -18.23 5.15 4.12
C ILE A 83 -19.10 4.74 2.92
N PHE A 84 -20.30 4.24 3.21
CA PHE A 84 -21.33 3.89 2.23
C PHE A 84 -20.73 3.16 1.00
N GLU A 85 -21.10 3.60 -0.20
CA GLU A 85 -20.64 3.07 -1.48
C GLU A 85 -19.12 3.17 -1.70
N SER A 86 -18.45 4.18 -1.13
CA SER A 86 -17.01 4.36 -1.31
C SER A 86 -16.21 3.25 -0.63
N SER A 87 -16.65 2.84 0.56
CA SER A 87 -16.05 1.74 1.31
C SER A 87 -16.23 0.40 0.58
N ILE A 88 -17.45 0.15 0.08
CA ILE A 88 -17.79 -1.07 -0.66
C ILE A 88 -16.91 -1.22 -1.91
N LYS A 89 -16.78 -0.15 -2.70
CA LYS A 89 -15.93 -0.15 -3.90
C LYS A 89 -14.47 -0.40 -3.58
N ALA A 90 -13.93 0.29 -2.58
CA ALA A 90 -12.53 0.13 -2.18
C ALA A 90 -12.25 -1.29 -1.69
N ARG A 91 -13.16 -1.85 -0.88
CA ARG A 91 -13.06 -3.22 -0.38
C ARG A 91 -13.11 -4.24 -1.51
N SER A 92 -14.05 -4.13 -2.45
CA SER A 92 -14.16 -5.03 -3.61
C SER A 92 -12.85 -5.08 -4.40
N VAL A 93 -12.25 -3.92 -4.68
CA VAL A 93 -10.97 -3.85 -5.40
C VAL A 93 -9.85 -4.59 -4.65
N VAL A 94 -9.79 -4.43 -3.32
CA VAL A 94 -8.77 -5.11 -2.49
C VAL A 94 -9.01 -6.62 -2.44
N GLU A 95 -10.25 -7.05 -2.23
CA GLU A 95 -10.64 -8.46 -2.18
C GLU A 95 -10.37 -9.15 -3.53
N ASP A 96 -10.76 -8.54 -4.64
CA ASP A 96 -10.52 -9.06 -6.00
C ASP A 96 -9.03 -9.16 -6.30
N PHE A 97 -8.25 -8.13 -5.95
CA PHE A 97 -6.79 -8.14 -6.12
C PHE A 97 -6.16 -9.29 -5.33
N CYS A 98 -6.46 -9.40 -4.04
CA CYS A 98 -5.87 -10.43 -3.18
C CYS A 98 -6.30 -11.84 -3.63
N LYS A 99 -7.58 -12.02 -3.96
CA LYS A 99 -8.12 -13.29 -4.47
C LYS A 99 -7.46 -13.70 -5.78
N SER A 100 -7.31 -12.78 -6.74
CA SER A 100 -6.70 -13.08 -8.04
C SER A 100 -5.22 -13.48 -7.94
N LYS A 101 -4.54 -13.05 -6.89
CA LYS A 101 -3.11 -13.31 -6.64
C LYS A 101 -2.85 -14.38 -5.59
N GLY A 102 -3.89 -14.87 -4.92
CA GLY A 102 -3.75 -15.81 -3.80
C GLY A 102 -3.10 -15.20 -2.56
N TYR A 103 -3.22 -13.88 -2.37
CA TYR A 103 -2.66 -13.20 -1.21
C TYR A 103 -3.61 -13.29 -0.01
N PRO A 104 -3.11 -13.57 1.21
CA PRO A 104 -3.94 -13.53 2.41
C PRO A 104 -4.36 -12.08 2.69
N LEU A 105 -5.61 -11.92 3.14
CA LEU A 105 -6.24 -10.63 3.39
C LEU A 105 -6.98 -10.65 4.72
N ARG A 106 -6.64 -9.69 5.58
CA ARG A 106 -7.37 -9.35 6.80
C ARG A 106 -8.20 -8.09 6.54
N VAL A 107 -9.51 -8.16 6.79
CA VAL A 107 -10.42 -6.99 6.69
C VAL A 107 -10.94 -6.63 8.07
N VAL A 108 -10.73 -5.40 8.52
CA VAL A 108 -11.34 -4.84 9.73
C VAL A 108 -12.47 -3.92 9.33
N GLU A 109 -13.67 -4.19 9.83
CA GLU A 109 -14.88 -3.44 9.49
C GLU A 109 -15.25 -2.54 10.66
N LEU A 110 -15.07 -1.22 10.51
CA LEU A 110 -15.34 -0.27 11.60
C LEU A 110 -16.82 -0.21 12.01
N GLU A 111 -17.72 -0.63 11.12
CA GLU A 111 -19.14 -0.79 11.46
C GLU A 111 -19.34 -1.88 12.52
N LYS A 112 -18.63 -3.02 12.40
CA LYS A 112 -18.66 -4.09 13.41
C LYS A 112 -18.01 -3.70 14.73
N GLU A 113 -17.07 -2.75 14.67
CA GLU A 113 -16.45 -2.14 15.84
C GLU A 113 -17.32 -1.03 16.48
N GLY A 114 -18.50 -0.75 15.93
CA GLY A 114 -19.42 0.28 16.43
C GLY A 114 -18.97 1.73 16.17
N VAL A 115 -17.97 1.92 15.32
CA VAL A 115 -17.31 3.22 15.06
C VAL A 115 -17.17 3.54 13.56
N PRO A 116 -18.21 3.36 12.72
CA PRO A 116 -18.10 3.70 11.30
C PRO A 116 -17.94 5.21 11.12
N MET A 117 -17.20 5.63 10.08
CA MET A 117 -16.86 7.03 9.87
C MET A 117 -18.08 7.98 9.75
N PRO A 118 -19.19 7.59 9.08
CA PRO A 118 -20.40 8.43 9.06
C PRO A 118 -21.02 8.68 10.44
N LEU A 119 -20.93 7.72 11.37
CA LEU A 119 -21.41 7.90 12.75
C LEU A 119 -20.52 8.89 13.50
N ILE A 120 -19.20 8.73 13.40
CA ILE A 120 -18.23 9.64 14.03
C ILE A 120 -18.41 11.07 13.51
N LYS A 121 -18.62 11.24 12.21
CA LYS A 121 -18.81 12.56 11.58
C LYS A 121 -19.93 13.37 12.25
N LYS A 122 -21.00 12.72 12.71
CA LYS A 122 -22.13 13.37 13.40
C LYS A 122 -21.75 13.94 14.77
N HIS A 123 -20.69 13.43 15.39
CA HIS A 123 -20.30 13.73 16.77
C HIS A 123 -19.03 14.59 16.89
N ILE A 124 -18.46 15.05 15.78
CA ILE A 124 -17.23 15.85 15.78
C ILE A 124 -17.41 17.16 15.00
N ARG A 125 -16.71 18.21 15.46
CA ARG A 125 -16.56 19.47 14.71
C ARG A 125 -15.27 19.52 13.87
N ARG A 126 -14.37 18.56 14.04
CA ARG A 126 -13.09 18.48 13.31
C ARG A 126 -13.28 17.93 11.89
N PRO A 127 -12.36 18.21 10.96
CA PRO A 127 -12.32 17.54 9.66
C PRO A 127 -12.28 16.02 9.82
N ILE A 128 -13.15 15.31 9.12
CA ILE A 128 -13.28 13.85 9.25
C ILE A 128 -12.00 13.12 8.86
N CYS A 129 -11.25 13.64 7.89
CA CYS A 129 -9.98 13.08 7.45
C CYS A 129 -8.94 13.01 8.59
N ALA A 130 -8.95 13.97 9.52
CA ALA A 130 -8.05 13.97 10.66
C ALA A 130 -8.34 12.80 11.62
N ILE A 131 -9.62 12.45 11.79
CA ILE A 131 -10.04 11.33 12.64
C ILE A 131 -9.88 10.00 11.91
N CYS A 132 -10.30 9.90 10.64
CA CYS A 132 -10.09 8.72 9.81
C CYS A 132 -8.62 8.28 9.79
N GLY A 133 -7.68 9.23 9.62
CA GLY A 133 -6.24 8.92 9.68
C GLY A 133 -5.80 8.35 11.03
N LYS A 134 -6.35 8.87 12.14
CA LYS A 134 -6.07 8.35 13.49
C LYS A 134 -6.61 6.94 13.68
N PHE A 135 -7.85 6.68 13.28
CA PHE A 135 -8.46 5.35 13.36
C PHE A 135 -7.69 4.32 12.54
N LYS A 136 -7.37 4.64 11.27
CA LYS A 136 -6.57 3.74 10.43
C LYS A 136 -5.25 3.35 11.10
N ARG A 137 -4.47 4.33 11.58
CA ARG A 137 -3.19 4.06 12.26
C ARG A 137 -3.35 3.24 13.54
N HIS A 138 -4.41 3.48 14.31
CA HIS A 138 -4.72 2.68 15.48
C HIS A 138 -4.96 1.21 15.10
N TYR A 139 -5.84 0.95 14.13
CA TYR A 139 -6.16 -0.42 13.71
C TYR A 139 -5.01 -1.11 12.97
N PHE A 140 -4.19 -0.38 12.20
CA PHE A 140 -2.96 -0.93 11.62
C PHE A 140 -2.06 -1.49 12.71
N ASN A 141 -1.80 -0.69 13.76
CA ASN A 141 -0.93 -1.08 14.86
C ASN A 141 -1.57 -2.17 15.73
N LYS A 142 -2.86 -2.06 16.03
CA LYS A 142 -3.60 -3.04 16.83
C LYS A 142 -3.52 -4.44 16.18
N VAL A 143 -3.89 -4.55 14.91
CA VAL A 143 -3.83 -5.82 14.17
C VAL A 143 -2.39 -6.33 14.08
N ALA A 144 -1.43 -5.45 13.77
CA ALA A 144 -0.02 -5.85 13.69
C ALA A 144 0.47 -6.51 14.99
N ILE A 145 0.17 -5.89 16.14
CA ILE A 145 0.59 -6.39 17.46
C ILE A 145 -0.18 -7.66 17.86
N GLU A 146 -1.51 -7.62 17.79
CA GLU A 146 -2.37 -8.72 18.26
C GLU A 146 -2.17 -10.02 17.47
N GLU A 147 -1.88 -9.92 16.16
CA GLU A 147 -1.69 -11.06 15.27
C GLU A 147 -0.20 -11.41 15.06
N GLY A 148 0.72 -10.72 15.74
CA GLY A 148 2.15 -11.06 15.76
C GLY A 148 2.90 -10.78 14.46
N TYR A 149 2.54 -9.72 13.74
CA TYR A 149 3.30 -9.20 12.62
C TYR A 149 4.52 -8.41 13.12
N THR A 150 5.67 -8.57 12.46
CA THR A 150 6.92 -7.93 12.86
C THR A 150 7.18 -6.62 12.11
N ALA A 151 6.48 -6.41 10.99
CA ALA A 151 6.58 -5.18 10.21
C ALA A 151 5.22 -4.74 9.64
N LEU A 152 5.01 -3.43 9.54
CA LEU A 152 3.87 -2.81 8.87
C LEU A 152 4.38 -1.98 7.68
N ALA A 153 3.93 -2.32 6.47
CA ALA A 153 4.28 -1.62 5.24
C ALA A 153 3.10 -0.77 4.73
N THR A 154 3.40 0.45 4.30
CA THR A 154 2.41 1.39 3.74
C THR A 154 2.88 1.93 2.39
N GLY A 155 1.94 2.19 1.48
CA GLY A 155 2.22 2.57 0.09
C GLY A 155 2.54 4.05 -0.13
N HIS A 156 3.17 4.75 0.82
CA HIS A 156 3.56 6.15 0.61
C HIS A 156 4.71 6.23 -0.40
N ASN A 157 4.59 7.10 -1.40
CA ASN A 157 5.58 7.30 -2.45
C ASN A 157 6.32 8.64 -2.26
N LEU A 158 7.22 8.97 -3.20
CA LEU A 158 8.03 10.18 -3.13
C LEU A 158 7.18 11.45 -3.05
N ASP A 159 6.15 11.57 -3.88
CA ASP A 159 5.27 12.74 -3.92
C ASP A 159 4.53 12.92 -2.59
N ASP A 160 4.09 11.83 -1.94
CA ASP A 160 3.44 11.87 -0.63
C ASP A 160 4.38 12.46 0.45
N GLU A 161 5.62 11.97 0.49
CA GLU A 161 6.62 12.41 1.48
C GLU A 161 7.07 13.86 1.23
N ILE A 162 7.23 14.27 -0.03
CA ILE A 162 7.58 15.65 -0.37
C ILE A 162 6.43 16.61 -0.09
N ALA A 163 5.20 16.23 -0.44
CA ALA A 163 4.02 17.03 -0.11
C ALA A 163 3.89 17.20 1.41
N ARG A 164 4.17 16.14 2.19
CA ARG A 164 4.18 16.23 3.65
C ARG A 164 5.29 17.13 4.18
N LEU A 165 6.50 17.08 3.60
CA LEU A 165 7.62 17.93 4.00
C LEU A 165 7.30 19.43 3.80
N PHE A 166 6.51 19.77 2.78
CA PHE A 166 6.13 21.16 2.46
C PHE A 166 4.81 21.61 3.12
N ALA A 167 4.18 20.78 3.94
CA ALA A 167 2.88 21.03 4.58
C ALA A 167 2.98 21.53 6.02
#